data_AF-W1X2S3-F1
#
_entry.id   AF-W1X2S3-F1
#
_cell.length_a   1.000
_cell.length_b   1.000
_cell.length_c   1.000
_cell.angle_alpha   90.00
_cell.angle_beta   90.00
_cell.angle_gamma   90.00
#
_symmetry.space_group_name_H-M   'P 1'
#
loop_
_entity.id
_entity.type
_entity.pdbx_description
1 polymer ?
#
loop_
_entity_poly.entity_id
_entity_poly.type
_entity_poly.pdbx_seq_one_letter_code
_entity_poly.pdbx_strand_id
1 'polypeptide(L)'
;NTETPNGTVTVTISDDHNFDRQIIIPPIIFNGIAYSDPGSGNNPGGTRYTGYGFEVRKNGVLIASRETKGAIPGSYSAVIDMPSGRGSVTLEFK
;
A
#
# COMPACT_ATOMS: atom_id res chain seq x y z
N ASN A 1 12.12 -13.03 1.09
CA ASN A 1 10.90 -12.94 1.91
C ASN A 1 10.51 -11.48 1.97
N THR A 2 9.41 -11.11 1.33
CA THR A 2 8.81 -9.77 1.42
C THR A 2 8.14 -9.68 2.79
N GLU A 3 8.41 -8.62 3.56
CA GLU A 3 7.66 -8.35 4.79
C GLU A 3 6.59 -7.31 4.46
N THR A 4 5.34 -7.60 4.81
CA THR A 4 4.29 -6.59 4.87
C THR A 4 4.45 -5.89 6.22
N PRO A 5 4.52 -4.54 6.28
CA PRO A 5 4.59 -3.87 7.57
C PRO A 5 3.38 -4.26 8.42
N ASN A 6 3.58 -4.36 9.74
CA ASN A 6 2.50 -4.68 10.68
C ASN A 6 1.51 -3.51 10.90
N GLY A 7 1.45 -2.56 9.97
CA GLY A 7 0.61 -1.37 10.04
C GLY A 7 -0.60 -1.48 9.13
N THR A 8 -1.68 -0.80 9.49
CA THR A 8 -2.82 -0.58 8.59
C THR A 8 -3.32 0.83 8.80
N VAL A 9 -3.44 1.59 7.73
CA VAL A 9 -4.18 2.87 7.73
C VAL A 9 -5.57 2.59 7.18
N THR A 10 -6.59 2.86 7.99
CA THR A 10 -7.99 2.71 7.60
C THR A 10 -8.61 4.08 7.41
N VAL A 11 -9.20 4.30 6.24
CA VAL A 11 -9.94 5.52 5.91
C VAL A 11 -11.38 5.16 5.63
N THR A 12 -12.32 5.74 6.37
CA THR A 12 -13.75 5.59 6.11
C THR A 12 -14.28 6.89 5.56
N ILE A 13 -14.87 6.83 4.37
CA ILE A 13 -15.52 7.95 3.71
C ILE A 13 -17.03 7.73 3.79
N SER A 14 -17.73 8.66 4.42
CA SER A 14 -19.20 8.71 4.43
C SER A 14 -19.65 9.90 3.60
N ASP A 15 -20.63 9.68 2.74
CA ASP A 15 -21.26 10.72 1.93
C ASP A 15 -22.78 10.49 1.87
N ASP A 16 -23.53 11.56 2.08
CA ASP A 16 -25.00 11.59 2.10
C ASP A 16 -25.61 12.29 0.88
N HIS A 17 -24.77 12.76 -0.06
CA HIS A 17 -25.24 13.38 -1.28
C HIS A 17 -25.92 12.37 -2.22
N ASN A 18 -26.88 12.86 -2.99
CA ASN A 18 -27.72 12.08 -3.91
C ASN A 18 -27.12 11.91 -5.32
N PHE A 19 -25.80 12.03 -5.45
CA PHE A 19 -25.10 11.87 -6.72
C PHE A 19 -23.77 11.15 -6.53
N ASP A 20 -23.32 10.49 -7.60
CA ASP A 20 -22.13 9.67 -7.56
C ASP A 20 -20.87 10.52 -7.34
N ARG A 21 -19.95 10.00 -6.54
CA ARG A 21 -18.63 10.58 -6.31
C ARG A 21 -17.54 9.70 -6.86
N GLN A 22 -16.36 10.29 -6.98
CA GLN A 22 -15.12 9.57 -7.12
C GLN A 22 -14.21 9.90 -5.94
N ILE A 23 -13.55 8.88 -5.40
CA ILE A 23 -12.48 9.02 -4.42
C ILE A 23 -11.18 9.04 -5.19
N ILE A 24 -10.41 10.12 -5.03
CA ILE A 24 -9.09 10.27 -5.65
C ILE A 24 -8.04 9.93 -4.60
N ILE A 25 -7.20 8.94 -4.91
CA ILE A 25 -6.04 8.59 -4.12
C ILE A 25 -4.82 9.20 -4.82
N PRO A 26 -4.22 10.28 -4.26
CA PRO A 26 -2.98 10.82 -4.78
C PRO A 26 -1.85 9.79 -4.64
N PRO A 27 -0.70 9.98 -5.31
CA PRO A 27 0.41 9.04 -5.23
C PRO A 27 0.84 8.76 -3.79
N ILE A 28 0.72 7.50 -3.37
CA ILE A 28 1.31 6.94 -2.16
C ILE A 28 2.61 6.26 -2.57
N ILE A 29 3.72 6.69 -1.96
CA ILE A 29 5.05 6.12 -2.20
C ILE A 29 5.39 5.19 -1.04
N PHE A 30 5.85 3.98 -1.34
CA PHE A 30 6.26 2.99 -0.36
C PHE A 30 7.58 2.35 -0.77
N ASN A 31 8.43 2.01 0.20
CA ASN A 31 9.75 1.45 -0.07
C ASN A 31 10.19 0.50 1.04
N GLY A 32 11.03 -0.47 0.68
CA GLY A 32 11.82 -1.24 1.62
C GLY A 32 12.82 -0.37 2.38
N ILE A 33 13.18 -0.81 3.58
CA ILE A 33 14.18 -0.13 4.41
C ILE A 33 15.55 -0.74 4.10
N ALA A 34 16.54 0.13 3.88
CA ALA A 34 17.93 -0.29 3.73
C ALA A 34 18.48 -0.79 5.07
N TYR A 35 19.21 -1.90 5.04
CA TYR A 35 19.92 -2.44 6.19
C TYR A 35 21.30 -2.96 5.79
N SER A 36 22.23 -2.94 6.75
CA SER A 36 23.57 -3.48 6.56
C SER A 36 23.56 -4.99 6.82
N ASP A 37 23.85 -5.78 5.79
CA ASP A 37 24.16 -7.20 5.95
C ASP A 37 25.65 -7.35 6.29
N PRO A 38 26.02 -7.89 7.46
CA PRO A 38 27.42 -8.06 7.85
C PRO A 38 28.18 -9.08 6.99
N GLY A 39 27.48 -9.87 6.17
CA GLY A 39 28.11 -10.96 5.42
C GLY A 39 28.40 -12.17 6.30
N SER A 40 28.80 -13.27 5.67
CA SER A 40 29.07 -14.56 6.33
C SER A 40 29.76 -15.52 5.36
N GLY A 41 30.81 -16.20 5.81
CA GLY A 41 31.60 -17.11 4.96
C GLY A 41 32.15 -16.38 3.72
N ASN A 42 31.76 -16.84 2.53
CA ASN A 42 32.15 -16.23 1.25
C ASN A 42 31.21 -15.08 0.80
N ASN A 43 30.19 -14.71 1.59
CA ASN A 43 29.35 -13.54 1.32
C ASN A 43 30.00 -12.29 1.93
N PRO A 44 30.44 -11.31 1.11
CA PRO A 44 31.12 -10.10 1.59
C PRO A 44 30.21 -9.12 2.35
N GLY A 45 28.91 -9.39 2.43
CA GLY A 45 27.93 -8.48 3.03
C GLY A 45 27.63 -7.28 2.12
N GLY A 46 27.02 -6.24 2.70
CA GLY A 46 26.72 -4.99 2.00
C GLY A 46 25.33 -4.42 2.32
N THR A 47 24.94 -3.37 1.61
CA THR A 47 23.59 -2.80 1.74
C THR A 47 22.56 -3.73 1.10
N ARG A 48 21.58 -4.15 1.90
CA ARG A 48 20.40 -4.87 1.47
C ARG A 48 19.16 -4.06 1.76
N TYR A 49 18.04 -4.47 1.19
CA TYR A 49 16.74 -3.81 1.38
C TYR A 49 15.74 -4.87 1.79
N THR A 50 14.88 -4.54 2.76
CA THR A 50 13.70 -5.37 3.02
C THR A 50 12.79 -5.36 1.79
N GLY A 51 12.11 -6.47 1.51
CA GLY A 51 11.00 -6.42 0.57
C GLY A 51 9.80 -5.80 1.27
N TYR A 52 9.09 -4.87 0.62
CA TYR A 52 7.88 -4.25 1.18
C TYR A 52 6.66 -4.63 0.35
N GLY A 53 5.66 -5.26 0.98
CA GLY A 53 4.34 -5.48 0.40
C GLY A 53 3.41 -4.31 0.71
N PHE A 54 2.64 -3.86 -0.30
CA PHE A 54 1.61 -2.84 -0.17
C PHE A 54 0.28 -3.37 -0.71
N GLU A 55 -0.75 -3.41 0.12
CA GLU A 55 -2.12 -3.78 -0.26
C GLU A 55 -3.10 -2.63 -0.06
N VAL A 56 -4.06 -2.52 -0.97
CA VAL A 56 -5.23 -1.65 -0.80
C VAL A 56 -6.48 -2.49 -0.87
N ARG A 57 -7.34 -2.36 0.14
CA ARG A 57 -8.64 -3.02 0.19
C ARG A 57 -9.77 -2.00 0.21
N LYS A 58 -10.84 -2.26 -0.54
CA LYS A 58 -12.10 -1.51 -0.52
C LYS A 58 -13.17 -2.39 0.11
N ASN A 59 -13.73 -1.97 1.23
CA ASN A 59 -14.73 -2.72 1.99
C ASN A 59 -14.31 -4.18 2.23
N GLY A 60 -13.04 -4.38 2.61
CA GLY A 60 -12.42 -5.69 2.84
C GLY A 60 -11.92 -6.44 1.59
N VAL A 61 -12.33 -6.02 0.39
CA VAL A 61 -11.94 -6.65 -0.89
C VAL A 61 -10.62 -6.07 -1.39
N LEU A 62 -9.64 -6.93 -1.68
CA LEU A 62 -8.36 -6.52 -2.26
C LEU A 62 -8.56 -5.91 -3.65
N ILE A 63 -8.13 -4.66 -3.82
CA ILE A 63 -8.23 -3.92 -5.09
C ILE A 63 -6.86 -3.60 -5.69
N ALA A 64 -5.80 -3.64 -4.89
CA ALA A 64 -4.42 -3.53 -5.36
C ALA A 64 -3.45 -4.27 -4.44
N SER A 65 -2.44 -4.89 -5.04
CA SER A 65 -1.27 -5.43 -4.35
C SER A 65 -0.01 -5.05 -5.13
N ARG A 66 1.02 -4.60 -4.43
CA ARG A 66 2.31 -4.20 -4.99
C ARG A 66 3.43 -4.69 -4.08
N GLU A 67 4.60 -4.90 -4.64
CA GLU A 67 5.81 -5.19 -3.88
C GLU A 67 6.96 -4.30 -4.34
N THR A 68 7.84 -3.91 -3.42
CA THR A 68 9.17 -3.39 -3.76
C THR A 68 10.23 -4.40 -3.37
N LYS A 69 11.26 -4.49 -4.21
CA LYS A 69 12.46 -5.31 -3.97
C LYS A 69 13.68 -4.47 -4.30
N GLY A 70 14.61 -4.36 -3.37
CA GLY A 70 15.80 -3.54 -3.56
C GLY A 70 15.52 -2.05 -3.33
N ALA A 71 16.33 -1.20 -3.96
CA ALA A 71 16.36 0.24 -3.69
C ALA A 71 15.25 1.06 -4.37
N ILE A 72 14.42 0.44 -5.20
CA ILE A 72 13.46 1.15 -6.05
C ILE A 72 12.11 1.28 -5.32
N PRO A 73 11.65 2.51 -5.02
CA PRO A 73 10.34 2.74 -4.42
C PRO A 73 9.20 2.32 -5.35
N GLY A 74 8.11 1.85 -4.74
CA GLY A 74 6.84 1.60 -5.40
C GLY A 74 5.90 2.78 -5.23
N SER A 75 4.88 2.84 -6.09
CA SER A 75 3.85 3.87 -6.03
C SER A 75 2.46 3.30 -6.26
N TYR A 76 1.45 3.88 -5.60
CA TYR A 76 0.04 3.60 -5.86
C TYR A 76 -0.74 4.90 -5.95
N SER A 77 -1.57 5.02 -6.98
CA SER A 77 -2.58 6.06 -7.13
C SER A 77 -3.80 5.42 -7.78
N ALA A 78 -4.97 5.97 -7.53
CA ALA A 78 -6.21 5.44 -8.08
C ALA A 78 -7.33 6.47 -8.06
N VAL A 79 -8.32 6.23 -8.92
CA VAL A 79 -9.65 6.84 -8.83
C VAL A 79 -10.62 5.70 -8.58
N ILE A 80 -11.44 5.81 -7.52
CA ILE A 80 -12.37 4.78 -7.09
C ILE A 80 -13.78 5.35 -7.13
N ASP A 81 -14.68 4.69 -7.86
CA ASP A 81 -16.09 5.09 -7.86
C ASP A 81 -16.74 4.86 -6.51
N MET A 82 -17.49 5.86 -6.06
CA MET A 82 -18.35 5.84 -4.89
C MET A 82 -19.77 6.29 -5.31
N PRO A 83 -20.58 5.36 -5.86
CA PRO A 83 -21.94 5.67 -6.27
C PRO A 83 -22.83 6.03 -5.08
N SER A 84 -23.75 6.95 -5.29
CA SER A 84 -24.74 7.36 -4.29
C SER A 84 -25.59 6.17 -3.82
N GLY A 85 -26.04 6.21 -2.56
CA GLY A 85 -26.91 5.17 -1.99
C GLY A 85 -26.24 3.81 -1.72
N ARG A 86 -24.91 3.68 -1.86
CA ARG A 86 -24.17 2.43 -1.57
C ARG A 86 -23.55 2.37 -0.16
N GLY A 87 -23.80 3.39 0.66
CA GLY A 87 -23.22 3.53 2.00
C GLY A 87 -21.76 3.97 1.98
N SER A 88 -21.14 4.00 3.16
CA SER A 88 -19.75 4.42 3.33
C SER A 88 -18.77 3.48 2.61
N VAL A 89 -17.67 4.04 2.13
CA VAL A 89 -16.53 3.29 1.59
C VAL A 89 -15.43 3.27 2.63
N THR A 90 -14.95 2.08 2.97
CA THR A 90 -13.76 1.87 3.80
C THR A 90 -12.60 1.45 2.91
N LEU A 91 -11.49 2.18 3.00
CA LEU A 91 -10.22 1.83 2.37
C LEU A 91 -9.22 1.42 3.44
N GLU A 92 -8.61 0.25 3.29
CA GLU A 92 -7.48 -0.18 4.12
C GLU A 92 -6.20 -0.16 3.28
N PHE A 93 -5.15 0.48 3.79
CA PHE A 93 -3.82 0.50 3.20
C PHE A 93 -2.89 -0.28 4.15
N LYS A 94 -2.34 -1.40 3.66
CA LYS A 94 -1.50 -2.33 4.40
C LYS A 94 -0.11 -2.42 3.77
#